data_AF-A0A957GPP4-F1
#
_entry.id   AF-A0A957GPP4-F1
#
_cell.length_a   1.000
_cell.length_b   1.000
_cell.length_c   1.000
_cell.angle_alpha   90.00
_cell.angle_beta   90.00
_cell.angle_gamma   90.00
#
_symmetry.space_group_name_H-M   'P 1'
#
loop_
_entity.id
_entity.type
_entity.pdbx_description
1 polymer ?
#
loop_
_entity_poly.entity_id
_entity_poly.type
_entity_poly.pdbx_seq_one_letter_code
_entity_poly.pdbx_strand_id
1 'polypeptide(L)'
;SLIPFILLAVVMLLGLGWDVVYDRLQKRRWDRDWPPTLQLAAGVAEGLALAGLLYGARLLPAPPPTQFILHYTAVWLTTFLASQSLMRLLFPRWRYHGGQWI
;
A
#
# COMPACT_ATOMS: atom_id res chain seq x y z
N SER A 1 -16.88 -20.59 0.88
CA SER A 1 -15.77 -20.61 -0.10
C SER A 1 -14.52 -20.01 0.52
N LEU A 2 -13.35 -20.67 0.41
CA LEU A 2 -12.08 -20.19 0.97
C LEU A 2 -11.37 -19.11 0.13
N ILE A 3 -11.87 -18.89 -1.08
CA ILE A 3 -11.36 -17.94 -2.09
C ILE A 3 -11.03 -16.53 -1.53
N PRO A 4 -11.90 -15.85 -0.75
CA PRO A 4 -11.58 -14.51 -0.23
C PRO A 4 -10.40 -14.51 0.75
N PHE A 5 -10.24 -15.56 1.55
CA PHE A 5 -9.12 -15.68 2.48
C PHE A 5 -7.79 -15.92 1.76
N ILE A 6 -7.81 -16.68 0.66
CA ILE A 6 -6.64 -16.89 -0.20
C ILE A 6 -6.23 -15.58 -0.89
N LEU A 7 -7.19 -14.82 -1.41
CA LEU A 7 -6.94 -13.49 -1.99
C LEU A 7 -6.30 -12.55 -0.96
N LEU A 8 -6.84 -12.49 0.26
CA LEU A 8 -6.27 -11.70 1.36
C LEU A 8 -4.84 -12.14 1.71
N ALA A 9 -4.58 -13.45 1.78
CA ALA A 9 -3.24 -13.98 2.07
C ALA A 9 -2.22 -13.60 0.98
N VAL A 10 -2.62 -13.66 -0.30
CA VAL A 10 -1.75 -13.25 -1.42
C VAL A 10 -1.45 -11.76 -1.38
N VAL A 11 -2.46 -10.92 -1.13
CA VAL A 11 -2.28 -9.48 -0.97
C VAL A 11 -1.34 -9.18 0.20
N MET A 12 -1.48 -9.89 1.32
CA MET A 12 -0.61 -9.74 2.48
C MET A 12 0.86 -10.08 2.15
N LEU A 13 1.10 -11.21 1.47
CA LEU A 13 2.45 -11.64 1.09
C LEU A 13 3.10 -10.67 0.09
N LEU A 14 2.33 -10.18 -0.88
CA LEU A 14 2.79 -9.15 -1.81
C LEU A 14 3.15 -7.87 -1.06
N GLY A 15 2.28 -7.42 -0.15
CA GLY A 15 2.53 -6.25 0.70
C GLY A 15 3.82 -6.38 1.51
N LEU A 16 4.05 -7.54 2.15
CA LEU A 16 5.29 -7.80 2.92
C LEU A 16 6.55 -7.75 2.04
N GLY A 17 6.51 -8.33 0.85
CA GLY A 17 7.64 -8.28 -0.08
C GLY A 17 7.96 -6.84 -0.50
N TRP A 18 6.91 -6.05 -0.72
CA TRP A 18 7.03 -4.67 -1.16
C TRP A 18 7.47 -3.73 -0.03
N ASP A 19 7.10 -4.03 1.23
CA ASP A 19 7.58 -3.33 2.43
C ASP A 19 9.12 -3.39 2.55
N VAL A 20 9.71 -4.56 2.30
CA VAL A 20 11.18 -4.72 2.26
C VAL A 20 11.82 -3.89 1.15
N VAL A 21 11.16 -3.79 -0.01
CA VAL A 21 11.65 -2.97 -1.13
C VAL A 21 11.58 -1.48 -0.78
N TYR A 22 10.45 -1.03 -0.20
CA TYR A 22 10.26 0.34 0.23
C TYR A 22 11.27 0.75 1.31
N ASP A 23 11.45 -0.06 2.35
CA ASP A 23 12.39 0.22 3.44
C ASP A 23 13.83 0.35 2.92
N ARG A 24 14.25 -0.55 2.00
CA ARG A 24 15.56 -0.46 1.35
C ARG A 24 15.70 0.79 0.48
N LEU A 25 14.65 1.19 -0.23
CA LEU A 25 14.68 2.39 -1.07
C LEU A 25 14.71 3.67 -0.21
N GLN A 26 13.96 3.67 0.90
CA GLN A 26 13.86 4.78 1.84
C GLN A 26 15.20 5.02 2.54
N LYS A 27 15.89 3.96 2.97
CA LYS A 27 17.22 4.02 3.60
C LYS A 27 18.33 4.54 2.69
N ARG A 28 18.16 4.41 1.37
CA ARG A 28 19.12 4.94 0.37
C ARG A 28 18.96 6.43 0.10
N ARG A 29 17.88 7.07 0.58
CA ARG A 29 17.68 8.51 0.43
C ARG A 29 18.32 9.29 1.57
N TRP A 30 18.93 10.42 1.18
CA TRP A 30 19.65 11.35 2.05
C TRP A 30 18.81 11.85 3.25
N ASP A 31 17.53 12.15 3.03
CA ASP A 31 16.63 12.65 4.10
C ASP A 31 15.92 11.56 4.90
N ARG A 32 15.98 10.29 4.48
CA ARG A 32 15.13 9.18 4.99
C ARG A 32 13.61 9.45 4.99
N ASP A 33 13.17 10.64 4.60
CA ASP A 33 11.76 11.01 4.46
C ASP A 33 11.21 10.60 3.10
N TRP A 34 10.04 9.96 3.16
CA TRP A 34 9.31 9.55 1.98
C TRP A 34 8.28 10.63 1.61
N PRO A 35 8.43 11.33 0.47
CA PRO A 35 7.46 12.32 0.06
C PRO A 35 6.12 11.63 -0.28
N PRO A 36 4.98 12.31 -0.06
CA PRO A 36 3.65 11.75 -0.37
C PRO A 36 3.52 11.26 -1.82
N THR A 37 4.25 11.89 -2.75
CA THR A 37 4.30 11.49 -4.17
C THR A 37 4.81 10.07 -4.38
N LEU A 38 5.81 9.64 -3.61
CA LEU A 38 6.29 8.27 -3.71
C LEU A 38 5.30 7.29 -3.07
N GLN A 39 4.54 7.70 -2.04
CA GLN A 39 3.49 6.85 -1.46
C GLN A 39 2.31 6.70 -2.43
N LEU A 40 2.02 7.73 -3.23
CA LEU A 40 1.07 7.63 -4.35
C LEU A 40 1.58 6.64 -5.41
N ALA A 41 2.84 6.78 -5.84
CA ALA A 41 3.45 5.89 -6.84
C ALA A 41 3.49 4.43 -6.38
N ALA A 42 3.79 4.22 -5.10
CA ALA A 42 3.72 2.95 -4.38
C ALA A 42 2.36 2.25 -4.57
N GLY A 43 1.27 2.95 -4.29
CA GLY A 43 -0.07 2.43 -4.48
C GLY A 43 -0.46 2.14 -5.92
N VAL A 44 0.00 2.94 -6.86
CA VAL A 44 -0.20 2.66 -8.29
C VAL A 44 0.55 1.39 -8.69
N ALA A 45 1.79 1.22 -8.23
CA ALA A 45 2.59 0.04 -8.52
C ALA A 45 1.98 -1.24 -7.92
N GLU A 46 1.50 -1.21 -6.67
CA GLU A 46 0.78 -2.33 -6.06
C GLU A 46 -0.50 -2.69 -6.83
N GLY A 47 -1.27 -1.69 -7.24
CA GLY A 47 -2.51 -1.90 -8.00
C GLY A 47 -2.25 -2.55 -9.35
N LEU A 48 -1.20 -2.11 -10.04
CA LEU A 48 -0.75 -2.71 -11.30
C LEU A 48 -0.21 -4.14 -11.11
N ALA A 49 0.53 -4.40 -10.04
CA ALA A 49 1.02 -5.74 -9.72
C ALA A 49 -0.14 -6.71 -9.46
N LEU A 50 -1.14 -6.30 -8.68
CA LEU A 50 -2.36 -7.09 -8.43
C LEU A 50 -3.19 -7.29 -9.70
N ALA A 51 -3.35 -6.25 -10.52
CA ALA A 51 -4.04 -6.37 -11.80
C ALA A 51 -3.30 -7.33 -12.75
N GLY A 52 -1.97 -7.27 -12.79
CA GLY A 52 -1.13 -8.20 -13.56
C GLY A 52 -1.29 -9.65 -13.08
N LEU A 53 -1.38 -9.87 -11.77
CA LEU A 53 -1.59 -11.20 -11.18
C LEU A 53 -2.98 -11.77 -11.51
N LEU A 54 -4.02 -10.95 -11.38
CA LEU A 54 -5.42 -11.34 -11.57
C LEU A 54 -5.81 -11.50 -13.04
N TYR A 55 -5.49 -10.51 -13.88
CA TYR A 55 -5.95 -10.45 -15.27
C TYR A 55 -4.91 -10.96 -16.27
N GLY A 56 -3.62 -10.77 -15.99
CA GLY A 56 -2.52 -11.19 -16.87
C GLY A 56 -2.16 -12.66 -16.64
N ALA A 57 -1.65 -12.97 -15.45
CA ALA A 57 -1.20 -14.33 -15.11
C ALA A 57 -2.36 -15.29 -14.78
N ARG A 58 -3.57 -14.76 -14.53
CA ARG A 58 -4.78 -15.52 -14.17
C ARG A 58 -4.56 -16.54 -13.04
N LEU A 59 -3.66 -16.22 -12.12
CA LEU A 59 -3.28 -17.11 -11.01
C LEU A 59 -4.39 -17.26 -9.96
N LEU A 60 -5.32 -16.30 -9.93
CA LEU A 60 -6.46 -16.25 -9.02
C LEU A 60 -7.74 -15.88 -9.79
N PRO A 61 -8.92 -16.29 -9.29
CA PRO A 61 -10.19 -15.87 -9.86
C PRO A 61 -10.32 -14.33 -9.79
N ALA A 62 -10.42 -13.72 -10.96
CA ALA A 62 -10.46 -12.26 -11.09
C ALA A 62 -11.91 -11.76 -11.07
N PRO A 63 -12.25 -10.77 -10.22
CA PRO A 63 -13.52 -10.08 -10.29
C PRO A 63 -13.60 -9.20 -11.57
N PRO A 64 -14.79 -8.71 -11.95
CA PRO A 64 -14.93 -7.72 -13.01
C PRO A 64 -13.96 -6.53 -12.82
N PRO A 65 -13.26 -6.07 -13.87
CA PRO A 65 -12.27 -4.99 -13.78
C PRO A 65 -12.80 -3.73 -13.09
N THR A 66 -14.04 -3.34 -13.38
CA THR A 66 -14.67 -2.17 -12.76
C THR A 66 -14.82 -2.31 -11.25
N GLN A 67 -15.20 -3.49 -10.76
CA GLN A 67 -15.34 -3.75 -9.33
C GLN A 67 -13.99 -3.74 -8.63
N PHE A 68 -12.96 -4.32 -9.26
CA PHE A 68 -11.59 -4.28 -8.75
C PHE A 68 -11.09 -2.85 -8.64
N ILE A 69 -11.20 -2.05 -9.71
CA ILE A 69 -10.73 -0.66 -9.74
C ILE A 69 -11.44 0.17 -8.67
N LEU A 70 -12.77 0.05 -8.55
CA LEU A 70 -13.53 0.80 -7.55
C LEU A 70 -13.14 0.42 -6.13
N HIS A 71 -13.10 -0.88 -5.82
CA HIS A 71 -12.78 -1.35 -4.47
C HIS A 71 -11.34 -1.01 -4.10
N TYR A 72 -10.38 -1.31 -4.99
CA TYR A 72 -8.97 -1.02 -4.77
C TYR A 72 -8.73 0.48 -4.56
N THR A 73 -9.24 1.32 -5.47
CA THR A 73 -9.04 2.77 -5.39
C THR A 73 -9.71 3.35 -4.15
N ALA A 74 -10.90 2.89 -3.78
CA ALA A 74 -11.60 3.36 -2.59
C ALA A 74 -10.84 3.02 -1.30
N VAL A 75 -10.41 1.76 -1.15
CA VAL A 75 -9.64 1.31 0.02
C VAL A 75 -8.32 2.06 0.07
N TRP A 76 -7.60 2.11 -1.05
CA TRP A 76 -6.29 2.72 -1.12
C TRP A 76 -6.33 4.23 -0.86
N LEU A 77 -7.25 4.98 -1.48
CA LEU A 77 -7.40 6.42 -1.24
C LEU A 77 -7.79 6.69 0.21
N THR A 78 -8.64 5.86 0.81
CA THR A 78 -9.05 6.00 2.21
C THR A 78 -7.84 5.82 3.12
N THR A 79 -7.04 4.77 2.91
CA THR A 79 -5.80 4.53 3.67
C THR A 79 -4.76 5.63 3.45
N PHE A 80 -4.61 6.11 2.21
CA PHE A 80 -3.70 7.21 1.88
C PHE A 80 -4.11 8.51 2.57
N LEU A 81 -5.40 8.89 2.48
CA LEU A 81 -5.93 10.07 3.14
C LEU A 81 -5.81 9.96 4.67
N ALA A 82 -6.10 8.79 5.24
CA ALA A 82 -5.92 8.57 6.67
C ALA A 82 -4.43 8.70 7.08
N SER A 83 -3.51 8.16 6.28
CA SER A 83 -2.06 8.28 6.53
C SER A 83 -1.58 9.73 6.40
N GLN A 84 -2.08 10.49 5.42
CA GLN A 84 -1.66 11.86 5.18
C GLN A 84 -2.31 12.88 6.12
N SER A 85 -3.57 12.66 6.52
CA SER A 85 -4.34 13.62 7.34
C SER A 85 -4.52 13.13 8.78
N LEU A 86 -5.20 12.00 8.98
CA LEU A 86 -5.59 11.52 10.30
C LEU A 86 -4.38 11.27 11.21
N MET A 87 -3.33 10.61 10.70
CA MET A 87 -2.13 10.37 11.49
C MET A 87 -1.40 11.67 11.87
N ARG A 88 -1.41 12.68 11.00
CA ARG A 88 -0.79 13.99 11.28
C ARG A 88 -1.60 14.84 12.26
N LEU A 89 -2.93 14.69 12.24
CA LEU A 89 -3.83 15.36 13.18
C LEU A 89 -3.76 14.72 14.57
N LEU A 90 -3.77 13.39 14.65
CA LEU A 90 -3.75 12.67 15.93
C LEU A 90 -2.37 12.66 16.58
N PHE A 91 -1.29 12.64 15.78
CA PHE A 91 0.08 12.56 16.30
C PHE A 91 1.01 13.62 15.69
N PRO A 92 0.82 14.91 16.00
CA PRO A 92 1.70 15.98 15.49
C PRO A 92 3.17 15.79 15.90
N ARG A 93 3.41 15.22 17.10
CA ARG A 93 4.76 15.01 17.67
C ARG A 93 5.55 13.89 16.98
N TRP A 94 4.87 12.91 16.38
CA TRP A 94 5.50 11.79 15.66
C TRP A 94 6.29 12.22 14.44
N ARG A 95 5.95 13.36 13.83
CA ARG A 95 6.66 13.93 12.68
C ARG A 95 8.08 14.38 13.00
N TYR A 96 8.35 14.79 14.25
CA TYR A 96 9.62 15.43 14.61
C TYR A 96 10.60 14.50 15.32
N HIS A 97 10.12 13.42 15.96
CA HIS A 97 10.94 12.57 16.82
C HIS A 97 10.94 11.09 16.40
N GLY A 98 10.44 10.74 15.21
CA GLY A 98 10.58 9.39 14.64
C GLY A 98 10.15 8.27 15.59
N GLY A 99 9.04 8.45 16.33
CA GLY A 99 8.52 7.44 17.25
C GLY A 99 9.25 7.29 18.59
N GLN A 100 10.08 8.26 19.01
CA GLN A 100 10.60 8.26 20.38
C GLN A 100 9.49 8.57 21.41
N TRP A 101 9.26 7.61 22.30
CA TRP A 101 8.52 7.80 23.54
C TRP A 101 9.57 8.01 24.64
N ILE A 102 9.71 9.25 25.11
CA ILE A 102 10.71 9.80 26.06
C ILE A 102 11.91 10.44 25.36
#